data_AF-A0A6B3DXW2-F1
#
_entry.id   AF-A0A6B3DXW2-F1
#
_cell.length_a   1.000
_cell.length_b   1.000
_cell.length_c   1.000
_cell.angle_alpha   90.00
_cell.angle_beta   90.00
_cell.angle_gamma   90.00
#
_symmetry.space_group_name_H-M   'P 1'
#
loop_
_entity.id
_entity.type
_entity.pdbx_description
1 polymer ?
#
loop_
_entity_poly.entity_id
_entity_poly.type
_entity_poly.pdbx_seq_one_letter_code
_entity_poly.pdbx_strand_id
1 'polypeptide(L)'
;NLAAVLWRTRAECGRRHALLVEAVRAGCAGPVADVRAEPAGEGRVRAVLDRGDGTRTGFERLGDGELRYIALALVLLTGPGVLEVDPAGEVPEALQTLTVLLDGLDLGLDPRQRAALLGLAARMCERGHIRLAGAVSDGGLLGEEPAARVVDLVP
;
A
#
# COMPACT_ATOMS: atom_id res chain seq x y z
N ASN A 1 -12.66 -2.37 -3.72
CA ASN A 1 -12.78 -1.27 -4.72
C ASN A 1 -11.78 -0.17 -4.35
N LEU A 2 -10.65 -0.10 -5.04
CA LEU A 2 -9.54 0.81 -4.70
C LEU A 2 -9.93 2.29 -4.78
N ALA A 3 -10.71 2.67 -5.79
CA ALA A 3 -11.18 4.03 -5.97
C ALA A 3 -12.07 4.49 -4.80
N ALA A 4 -12.92 3.61 -4.28
CA ALA A 4 -13.74 3.92 -3.10
C ALA A 4 -12.88 4.15 -1.83
N VAL A 5 -11.85 3.33 -1.62
CA VAL A 5 -10.93 3.50 -0.48
C VAL A 5 -10.12 4.79 -0.61
N LEU A 6 -9.66 5.13 -1.82
CA LEU A 6 -8.97 6.40 -2.08
C LEU A 6 -9.87 7.60 -1.80
N TRP A 7 -11.13 7.54 -2.24
CA TRP A 7 -12.12 8.59 -1.98
C TRP A 7 -12.32 8.82 -0.48
N ARG A 8 -12.51 7.74 0.29
CA ARG A 8 -12.71 7.78 1.74
C ARG A 8 -11.44 8.23 2.48
N THR A 9 -10.27 7.69 2.14
CA THR A 9 -8.98 8.04 2.78
C THR A 9 -8.66 9.52 2.66
N ARG A 10 -8.93 10.14 1.49
CA ARG A 10 -8.72 11.58 1.28
C ARG A 10 -9.59 12.42 2.21
N ALA A 11 -10.84 12.04 2.40
CA ALA A 11 -11.80 12.77 3.23
C ALA A 11 -11.55 12.58 4.73
N GLU A 12 -11.14 11.39 5.15
CA GLU A 12 -11.00 11.04 6.57
C GLU A 12 -9.67 11.49 7.19
N CYS A 13 -8.56 11.48 6.43
CA CYS A 13 -7.26 11.84 6.99
C CYS A 13 -6.28 12.36 5.94
N GLY A 14 -6.15 13.68 5.85
CA GLY A 14 -5.19 14.33 4.95
C GLY A 14 -3.73 13.91 5.18
N ARG A 15 -3.35 13.56 6.42
CA ARG A 15 -2.01 13.03 6.71
C ARG A 15 -1.77 11.65 6.08
N ARG A 16 -2.72 10.72 6.19
CA ARG A 16 -2.62 9.40 5.54
C ARG A 16 -2.61 9.54 4.03
N HIS A 17 -3.45 10.44 3.50
CA HIS A 17 -3.47 10.75 2.08
C HIS A 17 -2.11 11.25 1.59
N ALA A 18 -1.48 12.20 2.30
CA ALA A 18 -0.15 12.69 1.95
C ALA A 18 0.91 11.58 1.97
N LEU A 19 0.90 10.72 3.00
CA LEU A 19 1.80 9.56 3.07
C LEU A 19 1.59 8.57 1.91
N LEU A 20 0.34 8.38 1.48
CA LEU A 20 0.01 7.57 0.32
C LEU A 20 0.57 8.19 -0.96
N VAL A 21 0.39 9.50 -1.18
CA VAL A 21 0.93 10.19 -2.35
C VAL A 21 2.46 10.07 -2.40
N GLU A 22 3.15 10.24 -1.27
CA GLU A 22 4.60 10.04 -1.20
C GLU A 22 5.01 8.60 -1.51
N ALA A 23 4.30 7.60 -0.99
CA ALA A 23 4.54 6.20 -1.31
C ALA A 23 4.35 5.93 -2.81
N VAL A 24 3.23 6.36 -3.39
CA VAL A 24 2.94 6.16 -4.82
C VAL A 24 3.97 6.87 -5.70
N ARG A 25 4.45 8.06 -5.32
CA ARG A 25 5.55 8.74 -6.02
C ARG A 25 6.84 7.91 -6.00
N ALA A 26 7.12 7.21 -4.90
CA ALA A 26 8.30 6.36 -4.78
C ALA A 26 8.22 5.06 -5.60
N GLY A 27 7.03 4.57 -5.94
CA GLY A 27 6.85 3.30 -6.67
C GLY A 27 6.34 3.41 -8.11
N CYS A 28 5.71 4.51 -8.51
CA CYS A 28 5.24 4.69 -9.88
C CYS A 28 6.28 5.33 -10.79
N ALA A 29 6.09 5.16 -12.09
CA ALA A 29 6.86 5.85 -13.11
C ALA A 29 6.31 7.26 -13.36
N GLY A 30 7.23 8.19 -13.63
CA GLY A 30 6.92 9.58 -13.93
C GLY A 30 6.43 10.39 -12.72
N PRO A 31 6.04 11.65 -12.93
CA PRO A 31 5.58 12.52 -11.86
C PRO A 31 4.25 12.02 -11.28
N VAL A 32 4.12 12.17 -9.96
CA VAL A 32 2.89 11.96 -9.20
C VAL A 32 2.71 13.14 -8.25
N ALA A 33 1.77 14.01 -8.61
CA ALA A 33 1.37 15.14 -7.78
C ALA A 33 0.31 14.73 -6.75
N ASP A 34 -0.59 13.82 -7.13
CA ASP A 34 -1.67 13.35 -6.26
C ASP A 34 -2.21 11.99 -6.74
N VAL A 35 -2.92 11.28 -5.86
CA VAL A 35 -3.66 10.06 -6.17
C VAL A 35 -5.12 10.35 -5.88
N ARG A 36 -6.01 10.14 -6.85
CA ARG A 36 -7.40 10.57 -6.73
C ARG A 36 -8.37 9.49 -7.14
N ALA A 37 -9.58 9.61 -6.61
CA ALA A 37 -10.75 8.95 -7.12
C ALA A 37 -11.64 10.02 -7.77
N GLU A 38 -12.17 9.75 -8.95
CA GLU A 38 -13.04 10.69 -9.68
C GLU A 38 -14.25 9.97 -10.31
N PRO A 39 -15.39 10.66 -10.49
CA PRO A 39 -16.55 10.09 -11.15
C PRO A 39 -16.22 9.67 -12.60
N ALA A 40 -16.65 8.48 -12.99
CA ALA A 40 -16.44 7.90 -14.31
C ALA A 40 -17.75 7.75 -15.12
N GLY A 41 -18.83 8.40 -14.67
CA GLY A 41 -20.18 8.27 -15.24
C GLY A 41 -20.99 7.12 -14.63
N GLU A 42 -22.31 7.17 -14.75
CA GLU A 42 -23.23 6.09 -14.32
C GLU A 42 -23.02 5.62 -12.87
N GLY A 43 -22.70 6.55 -11.95
CA GLY A 43 -22.44 6.23 -10.55
C GLY A 43 -21.12 5.48 -10.29
N ARG A 44 -20.27 5.30 -11.32
CA ARG A 44 -18.95 4.67 -11.19
C ARG A 44 -17.90 5.69 -10.75
N VAL A 45 -16.87 5.20 -10.07
CA VAL A 45 -15.71 5.97 -9.64
C VAL A 45 -14.46 5.24 -10.16
N ARG A 46 -13.51 6.00 -10.70
CA ARG A 46 -12.21 5.48 -11.15
C ARG A 46 -11.06 6.08 -10.34
N ALA A 47 -9.98 5.32 -10.20
CA ALA A 47 -8.75 5.79 -9.59
C ALA A 47 -7.82 6.37 -10.66
N VAL A 48 -7.16 7.48 -10.36
CA VAL A 48 -6.26 8.19 -11.26
C VAL A 48 -5.02 8.71 -10.52
N LEU A 49 -3.90 8.77 -11.21
CA LEU A 49 -2.71 9.54 -10.82
C LEU A 49 -2.81 10.93 -11.45
N ASP A 50 -2.76 11.97 -10.62
CA ASP A 50 -2.56 13.34 -11.07
C ASP A 50 -1.06 13.53 -11.35
N ARG A 51 -0.73 13.91 -12.58
CA ARG A 51 0.66 14.08 -13.03
C ARG A 51 1.21 15.48 -12.73
N GLY A 52 0.37 16.41 -12.28
CA GLY A 52 0.76 17.77 -11.88
C GLY A 52 0.85 18.78 -13.03
N ASP A 53 0.69 18.34 -14.28
CA ASP A 53 0.71 19.14 -15.50
C ASP A 53 -0.68 19.28 -16.14
N GLY A 54 -1.73 18.94 -15.38
CA GLY A 54 -3.11 18.85 -15.88
C GLY A 54 -3.47 17.48 -16.46
N THR A 55 -2.49 16.60 -16.69
CA THR A 55 -2.73 15.23 -17.16
C THR A 55 -3.13 14.32 -16.00
N ARG A 56 -4.09 13.43 -16.26
CA ARG A 56 -4.46 12.34 -15.35
C ARG A 56 -4.22 11.00 -16.02
N THR A 57 -3.57 10.09 -15.32
CA THR A 57 -3.41 8.70 -15.76
C THR A 57 -4.35 7.82 -14.96
N GLY A 58 -5.33 7.21 -15.62
CA GLY A 58 -6.18 6.22 -14.96
C GLY A 58 -5.41 4.96 -14.61
N PHE A 59 -5.82 4.32 -13.52
CA PHE A 59 -5.18 3.10 -13.01
C PHE A 59 -5.24 1.96 -14.02
N GLU A 60 -6.26 1.92 -14.88
CA GLU A 60 -6.39 0.97 -15.98
C GLU A 60 -5.25 1.05 -17.02
N ARG A 61 -4.42 2.10 -16.98
CA ARG A 61 -3.26 2.28 -17.85
C ARG A 61 -1.93 2.00 -17.16
N LEU A 62 -1.94 1.69 -15.87
CA LEU A 62 -0.72 1.40 -15.11
C LEU A 62 -0.25 -0.03 -15.35
N GLY A 63 1.06 -0.26 -15.23
CA GLY A 63 1.60 -1.60 -15.26
C GLY A 63 1.14 -2.44 -14.06
N ASP A 64 1.16 -3.77 -14.19
CA ASP A 64 0.77 -4.69 -13.12
C ASP A 64 1.58 -4.46 -11.83
N GLY A 65 2.91 -4.26 -11.96
CA GLY A 65 3.78 -3.93 -10.82
C GLY A 65 3.41 -2.62 -10.13
N GLU A 66 3.06 -1.58 -10.89
CA GLU A 66 2.59 -0.31 -10.30
C GLU A 66 1.25 -0.49 -9.59
N LEU A 67 0.30 -1.22 -10.19
CA LEU A 67 -1.00 -1.50 -9.58
C LEU A 67 -0.86 -2.28 -8.29
N ARG A 68 -0.02 -3.33 -8.30
CA ARG A 68 0.28 -4.14 -7.13
C ARG A 68 0.96 -3.31 -6.05
N TYR A 69 1.98 -2.53 -6.42
CA TYR A 69 2.67 -1.63 -5.49
C TYR A 69 1.69 -0.68 -4.80
N ILE A 70 0.83 0.01 -5.56
CA ILE A 70 -0.14 0.96 -5.00
C ILE A 70 -1.14 0.26 -4.09
N ALA A 71 -1.64 -0.92 -4.49
CA ALA A 71 -2.57 -1.69 -3.69
C ALA A 71 -1.95 -2.08 -2.33
N LEU A 72 -0.71 -2.59 -2.33
CA LEU A 72 0.00 -2.97 -1.11
C LEU A 72 0.35 -1.75 -0.25
N ALA A 73 0.82 -0.66 -0.85
CA ALA A 73 1.10 0.58 -0.14
C ALA A 73 -0.16 1.14 0.54
N LEU A 74 -1.30 1.09 -0.14
CA LEU A 74 -2.58 1.47 0.45
C LEU A 74 -2.90 0.59 1.65
N VAL A 75 -2.83 -0.74 1.51
CA VAL A 75 -3.09 -1.69 2.62
C VAL A 75 -2.21 -1.39 3.84
N LEU A 76 -0.91 -1.16 3.64
CA LEU A 76 0.03 -0.86 4.73
C LEU A 76 -0.29 0.47 5.44
N LEU A 77 -0.83 1.45 4.72
CA LEU A 77 -1.22 2.76 5.25
C LEU A 77 -2.65 2.78 5.82
N THR A 78 -3.51 1.88 5.36
CA THR A 78 -4.83 1.65 5.91
C THR A 78 -4.71 0.71 7.10
N GLY A 79 -4.53 1.28 8.28
CA GLY A 79 -4.65 0.54 9.53
C GLY A 79 -6.05 -0.08 9.71
N PRO A 80 -6.28 -0.82 10.81
CA PRO A 80 -7.53 -1.56 11.04
C PRO A 80 -8.78 -0.68 11.03
N GLY A 81 -8.69 0.63 11.26
CA GLY A 81 -9.84 1.53 11.24
C GLY A 81 -10.35 1.95 9.85
N VAL A 82 -9.65 1.60 8.75
CA VAL A 82 -10.11 1.87 7.37
C VAL A 82 -10.62 0.60 6.69
N LEU A 83 -10.09 -0.55 7.10
CA LEU A 83 -10.66 -1.84 6.75
C LEU A 83 -11.87 -2.03 7.69
N GLU A 84 -13.04 -2.42 7.18
CA GLU A 84 -14.20 -2.72 8.05
C GLU A 84 -13.97 -4.06 8.77
N VAL A 85 -12.94 -4.10 9.61
CA VAL A 85 -12.52 -5.24 10.42
C VAL A 85 -13.14 -5.05 11.79
N ASP A 86 -13.92 -6.05 12.22
CA ASP A 86 -14.47 -6.04 13.57
C ASP A 86 -13.33 -6.11 14.59
N PRO A 87 -13.21 -5.12 15.50
CA PRO A 87 -12.20 -5.16 16.53
C PRO A 87 -12.48 -6.34 17.48
N ALA A 88 -11.41 -6.97 17.98
CA ALA A 88 -11.53 -7.97 19.02
C ALA A 88 -11.92 -7.29 20.34
N GLY A 89 -13.22 -7.24 20.66
CA GLY A 89 -13.76 -6.47 21.79
C GLY A 89 -13.23 -6.85 23.17
N GLU A 90 -12.66 -8.05 23.31
CA GLU A 90 -12.02 -8.53 24.55
C GLU A 90 -10.56 -8.09 24.68
N VAL A 91 -9.94 -7.60 23.61
CA VAL A 91 -8.55 -7.16 23.57
C VAL A 91 -8.51 -5.63 23.68
N PRO A 92 -7.73 -5.06 24.63
CA PRO A 92 -7.50 -3.62 24.68
C PRO A 92 -7.02 -3.08 23.33
N GLU A 93 -7.53 -1.94 22.88
CA GLU A 93 -7.21 -1.33 21.58
C GLU A 93 -5.68 -1.20 21.36
N ALA A 94 -4.94 -0.86 22.41
CA ALA A 94 -3.48 -0.75 22.38
C ALA A 94 -2.74 -2.07 22.05
N LEU A 95 -3.42 -3.21 22.16
CA LEU A 95 -2.91 -4.56 21.86
C LEU A 95 -3.49 -5.11 20.55
N GLN A 96 -4.43 -4.41 19.92
CA GLN A 96 -5.02 -4.80 18.64
C GLN A 96 -4.11 -4.36 17.49
N THR A 97 -3.17 -5.24 17.10
CA THR A 97 -2.34 -5.02 15.92
C THR A 97 -2.90 -5.78 14.71
N LEU A 98 -3.09 -5.09 13.58
CA LEU A 98 -3.52 -5.73 12.34
C LEU A 98 -2.36 -6.56 11.77
N THR A 99 -2.60 -7.85 11.49
CA THR A 99 -1.62 -8.68 10.77
C THR A 99 -1.95 -8.71 9.30
N VAL A 100 -1.01 -8.28 8.46
CA VAL A 100 -1.11 -8.32 7.00
C VAL A 100 -0.31 -9.52 6.50
N LEU A 101 -0.98 -10.40 5.76
CA LEU A 101 -0.36 -11.56 5.11
C LEU A 101 -0.31 -11.31 3.60
N LEU A 102 0.89 -11.31 3.02
CA LEU A 102 1.11 -11.06 1.60
C LEU A 102 1.61 -12.31 0.89
N ASP A 103 0.81 -12.82 -0.04
CA ASP A 103 1.24 -13.90 -0.92
C ASP A 103 1.95 -13.33 -2.17
N GLY A 104 3.20 -13.74 -2.39
CA GLY A 104 4.06 -13.25 -3.47
C GLY A 104 4.45 -11.78 -3.34
N LEU A 105 5.02 -11.36 -2.21
CA LEU A 105 5.38 -9.96 -1.91
C LEU A 105 6.21 -9.29 -3.02
N ASP A 106 7.09 -10.04 -3.66
CA ASP A 106 8.02 -9.60 -4.70
C ASP A 106 7.47 -9.74 -6.14
N LEU A 107 6.31 -10.38 -6.30
CA LEU A 107 5.76 -10.71 -7.61
C LEU A 107 5.45 -9.44 -8.42
N GLY A 108 6.06 -9.32 -9.61
CA GLY A 108 5.79 -8.22 -10.54
C GLY A 108 6.33 -6.85 -10.12
N LEU A 109 7.01 -6.76 -8.96
CA LEU A 109 7.63 -5.51 -8.50
C LEU A 109 9.07 -5.40 -9.02
N ASP A 110 9.42 -4.22 -9.54
CA ASP A 110 10.82 -3.92 -9.81
C ASP A 110 11.62 -3.71 -8.50
N PRO A 111 12.96 -3.80 -8.51
CA PRO A 111 13.77 -3.67 -7.29
C PRO A 111 13.56 -2.36 -6.52
N ARG A 112 13.31 -1.24 -7.21
CA ARG A 112 13.05 0.07 -6.58
C ARG A 112 11.68 0.06 -5.89
N GLN A 113 10.65 -0.45 -6.57
CA GLN A 113 9.31 -0.62 -5.98
C GLN A 113 9.37 -1.49 -4.73
N ARG A 114 10.10 -2.60 -4.80
CA ARG A 114 10.27 -3.54 -3.70
C ARG A 114 10.93 -2.90 -2.48
N ALA A 115 12.08 -2.23 -2.67
CA ALA A 115 12.77 -1.52 -1.60
C ALA A 115 11.89 -0.42 -0.99
N ALA A 116 11.20 0.37 -1.82
CA ALA A 116 10.30 1.41 -1.32
C ALA A 116 9.12 0.84 -0.51
N LEU A 117 8.57 -0.31 -0.92
CA LEU A 117 7.47 -0.98 -0.24
C LEU A 117 7.93 -1.59 1.10
N LEU A 118 9.09 -2.24 1.12
CA LEU A 118 9.66 -2.82 2.33
C LEU A 118 10.00 -1.72 3.36
N GLY A 119 10.61 -0.61 2.93
CA GLY A 119 10.86 0.54 3.79
C GLY A 119 9.57 1.20 4.30
N LEU A 120 8.48 1.21 3.51
CA LEU A 120 7.16 1.64 3.98
C LEU A 120 6.62 0.68 5.05
N ALA A 121 6.69 -0.62 4.80
CA ALA A 121 6.25 -1.64 5.74
C ALA A 121 6.99 -1.54 7.08
N ALA A 122 8.32 -1.43 7.05
CA ALA A 122 9.15 -1.23 8.25
C ALA A 122 8.66 -0.04 9.09
N ARG A 123 8.47 1.13 8.45
CA ARG A 123 7.96 2.34 9.12
C ARG A 123 6.55 2.18 9.71
N MET A 124 5.70 1.33 9.12
CA MET A 124 4.34 1.07 9.62
C MET A 124 4.36 0.05 10.77
N CYS A 125 5.23 -0.96 10.68
CA CYS A 125 5.49 -1.92 11.74
C CYS A 125 6.09 -1.24 12.99
N GLU A 126 7.05 -0.33 12.82
CA GLU A 126 7.66 0.44 13.92
C GLU A 126 6.65 1.29 14.70
N ARG A 127 5.59 1.77 14.03
CA ARG A 127 4.47 2.48 14.67
C ARG A 127 3.55 1.56 15.47
N GLY A 128 3.72 0.25 15.37
CA GLY A 128 2.92 -0.75 16.09
C GLY A 128 1.50 -0.95 15.54
N HIS A 129 1.15 -0.33 14.42
CA HIS A 129 -0.19 -0.43 13.83
C HIS A 129 -0.41 -1.75 13.08
N ILE A 130 0.67 -2.30 12.51
CA ILE A 130 0.61 -3.54 11.74
C ILE A 130 1.74 -4.49 12.11
N ARG A 131 1.52 -5.77 11.82
CA ARG A 131 2.57 -6.80 11.63
C ARG A 131 2.48 -7.28 10.20
N LEU A 132 3.62 -7.54 9.55
CA LEU A 132 3.67 -8.00 8.17
C LEU A 132 4.37 -9.37 8.11
N ALA A 133 3.75 -10.31 7.40
CA ALA A 133 4.42 -11.52 6.94
C ALA A 133 4.10 -11.70 5.45
N GLY A 134 5.09 -12.12 4.66
CA GLY A 134 4.88 -12.34 3.24
C GLY A 134 5.73 -13.46 2.67
N ALA A 135 5.15 -14.19 1.72
CA ALA A 135 5.88 -15.17 0.90
C ALA A 135 6.62 -14.43 -0.21
N VAL A 136 7.86 -14.84 -0.48
CA VAL A 136 8.67 -14.33 -1.60
C VAL A 136 9.07 -15.48 -2.51
N SER A 137 9.14 -15.19 -3.80
CA SER A 137 9.55 -16.19 -4.81
C SER A 137 11.06 -16.19 -5.00
N ASP A 138 11.72 -15.05 -4.81
CA ASP A 138 13.16 -14.89 -4.93
C ASP A 138 13.80 -14.59 -3.55
N GLY A 139 14.71 -15.47 -3.15
CA GLY A 139 15.57 -15.26 -1.98
C GLY A 139 16.50 -14.06 -2.11
N GLY A 140 16.64 -13.45 -3.29
CA GLY A 140 17.36 -12.18 -3.49
C GLY A 140 16.86 -11.00 -2.63
N LEU A 141 15.68 -11.13 -2.01
CA LEU A 141 15.22 -10.21 -0.97
C LEU A 141 16.03 -10.26 0.34
N LEU A 142 16.84 -11.31 0.52
CA LEU A 142 17.66 -11.55 1.70
C LEU A 142 18.65 -10.40 1.92
N GLY A 143 18.31 -9.49 2.83
CA GLY A 143 19.19 -8.42 3.28
C GLY A 143 18.84 -7.01 2.78
N GLU A 144 17.73 -6.82 2.05
CA GLU A 144 17.32 -5.49 1.59
C GLU A 144 16.79 -4.59 2.73
N GLU A 145 16.23 -5.16 3.80
CA GLU A 145 15.73 -4.39 4.96
C GLU A 145 16.19 -4.96 6.30
N PRO A 146 16.91 -4.19 7.14
CA PRO A 146 17.41 -4.64 8.44
C PRO A 146 16.28 -4.87 9.47
N ALA A 147 15.11 -4.28 9.24
CA ALA A 147 13.92 -4.45 10.10
C ALA A 147 13.13 -5.74 9.79
N ALA A 148 13.44 -6.42 8.68
CA ALA A 148 12.79 -7.66 8.30
C ALA A 148 13.62 -8.89 8.70
N ARG A 149 12.96 -10.00 8.98
CA ARG A 149 13.59 -11.31 9.09
C ARG A 149 13.04 -12.22 8.00
N VAL A 150 13.92 -12.86 7.25
CA VAL A 150 13.54 -13.88 6.28
C VAL A 150 13.68 -15.23 6.94
N VAL A 151 12.65 -16.05 6.79
CA VAL A 151 12.63 -17.43 7.27
C VAL A 151 12.46 -18.31 6.05
N ASP A 152 13.40 -19.23 5.85
CA ASP A 152 13.26 -20.26 4.84
C ASP A 152 12.20 -21.27 5.33
N LEU A 153 11.18 -21.51 4.52
CA LEU A 153 10.06 -22.41 4.83
C LEU A 153 10.29 -23.83 4.28
N VAL A 154 11.50 -24.14 3.81
CA VAL A 154 11.90 -25.53 3.50
C VAL A 154 11.83 -26.37 4.80
N PRO A 155 11.26 -27.59 4.75
CA PRO A 155 11.24 -28.50 5.89
C PRO A 155 12.63 -28.94 6.38
#